data_AF-A0A8H5PDZ7-F1
#
_entry.id   AF-A0A8H5PDZ7-F1
#
_cell.length_a   1.000
_cell.length_b   1.000
_cell.length_c   1.000
_cell.angle_alpha   90.00
_cell.angle_beta   90.00
_cell.angle_gamma   90.00
#
_symmetry.space_group_name_H-M   'P 1'
#
loop_
_entity.id
_entity.type
_entity.pdbx_description
1 polymer ?
#
loop_
_entity_poly.entity_id
_entity_poly.type
_entity_poly.pdbx_seq_one_letter_code
_entity_poly.pdbx_strand_id
1 'polypeptide(L)'
;MVRKSLAVLATVAGASGFSLGPFGIQKPIGQSEPDFKCDLPPVLSPGNDGLPSANELFDSKDAFNKQVKRHQAIVRVPSICYDDLGDVDKDERWAPFYDLHDVLAKTYPAIHKHAKLEKINKFGLVYTFTGSDSSLKPYLLAAHQDVVPVPDPSTWTHPPFDAYFDGEWLWGRGASDDKNSLTALMSAIETLLTETKWQPKRTVILAFGFDEECSGPRGAAKIGEFLTERYGDNGIPFILDEGGSGIQLIDDTLYVLPSVQEKGAIDIWAELRVKGGHSSIPSPHTGIGIMAEIISALESKPYEPAILKGSPVYNHLVCLARHSPDSHTKLHDLLKKDDLEKLKDELIHLDPMAKFTIQTTQAVDIIRGGQKINAMPEVVNLGVNYRVAPQDSLDKVQEQFVKNIDAVIQKYNLTLSAYEDDSKSQNTKAGFDYDGHLKLTAIRNSVTTPVSPTSGPIWDIFSGTIQHSFAFDGGKVVPVGEIMTGNTDTRHYLNLSPNIYRWTPSRQRGSENIHTVDERIRIESHMDIVKFYYDLIRNFDAAEF
;
A
#
# COMPACT_ATOMS: atom_id res chain seq x y z
N MET A 1 24.19 -27.40 -8.62
CA MET A 1 22.94 -26.93 -9.25
C MET A 1 22.38 -25.84 -8.35
N VAL A 2 22.64 -24.57 -8.67
CA VAL A 2 22.21 -23.42 -7.87
C VAL A 2 20.70 -23.25 -8.10
N ARG A 3 19.88 -23.46 -7.08
CA ARG A 3 18.45 -23.11 -7.11
C ARG A 3 18.36 -21.58 -7.25
N LYS A 4 17.98 -21.08 -8.43
CA LYS A 4 17.48 -19.72 -8.58
C LYS A 4 16.16 -19.65 -7.80
N SER A 5 16.14 -18.93 -6.68
CA SER A 5 14.89 -18.62 -5.99
C SER A 5 14.20 -17.54 -6.81
N LEU A 6 13.11 -17.90 -7.50
CA LEU A 6 12.26 -16.96 -8.22
C LEU A 6 11.06 -16.63 -7.31
N ALA A 7 11.04 -15.43 -6.74
CA ALA A 7 9.80 -14.87 -6.23
C ALA A 7 8.96 -14.46 -7.45
N VAL A 8 7.77 -15.03 -7.63
CA VAL A 8 6.92 -14.76 -8.81
C VAL A 8 5.93 -13.64 -8.52
N LEU A 9 5.60 -13.39 -7.25
CA LEU A 9 4.58 -12.41 -6.87
C LEU A 9 4.84 -11.69 -5.54
N ALA A 10 5.78 -12.17 -4.71
CA ALA A 10 6.05 -11.54 -3.42
C ALA A 10 7.33 -10.70 -3.43
N THR A 11 7.17 -9.39 -3.40
CA THR A 11 8.22 -8.46 -2.94
C THR A 11 8.31 -8.52 -1.42
N VAL A 12 8.96 -9.57 -0.90
CA VAL A 12 9.69 -9.46 0.37
C VAL A 12 11.17 -9.52 0.04
N ALA A 13 11.90 -8.51 0.48
CA ALA A 13 13.34 -8.31 0.29
C ALA A 13 14.11 -9.65 0.32
N GLY A 14 14.58 -10.09 -0.86
CA GLY A 14 15.22 -11.40 -1.00
C GLY A 14 16.10 -11.53 -2.24
N ALA A 15 17.41 -11.59 -1.99
CA ALA A 15 18.56 -11.90 -2.86
C ALA A 15 18.30 -12.46 -4.28
N SER A 16 18.57 -11.69 -5.34
CA SER A 16 19.73 -11.90 -6.23
C SER A 16 20.05 -10.60 -7.01
N GLY A 17 21.33 -10.28 -7.19
CA GLY A 17 21.79 -8.96 -7.65
C GLY A 17 22.02 -8.91 -9.16
N PHE A 18 21.34 -7.97 -9.83
CA PHE A 18 21.75 -7.42 -11.11
C PHE A 18 21.53 -5.91 -11.07
N SER A 19 22.60 -5.15 -11.33
CA SER A 19 22.53 -3.71 -11.59
C SER A 19 22.24 -3.54 -13.09
N LEU A 20 21.04 -3.07 -13.42
CA LEU A 20 20.74 -2.61 -14.78
C LEU A 20 21.30 -1.18 -14.91
N GLY A 21 22.15 -0.96 -15.91
CA GLY A 21 22.59 0.39 -16.29
C GLY A 21 21.41 1.26 -16.76
N PRO A 22 21.59 2.59 -16.85
CA PRO A 22 20.49 3.49 -17.20
C PRO A 22 20.08 3.30 -18.66
N PHE A 23 18.77 3.34 -18.88
CA PHE A 23 18.02 3.71 -20.08
C PHE A 23 18.57 3.36 -21.46
N GLY A 24 17.79 2.60 -22.21
CA GLY A 24 18.15 2.08 -23.52
C GLY A 24 16.98 1.89 -24.46
N ILE A 25 17.25 1.50 -25.71
CA ILE A 25 16.21 1.26 -26.71
C ILE A 25 15.54 -0.09 -26.40
N GLN A 26 14.31 -0.03 -25.90
CA GLN A 26 13.50 -1.21 -25.61
C GLN A 26 13.30 -2.05 -26.89
N LYS A 27 13.38 -3.38 -26.78
CA LYS A 27 12.99 -4.28 -27.87
C LYS A 27 11.51 -4.05 -28.22
N PRO A 28 11.12 -4.12 -29.51
CA PRO A 28 9.71 -4.12 -29.88
C PRO A 28 8.95 -5.21 -29.11
N ILE A 29 7.78 -4.86 -28.60
CA ILE A 29 6.86 -5.82 -28.00
C ILE A 29 6.28 -6.64 -29.15
N GLY A 30 6.97 -7.73 -29.51
CA GLY A 30 6.58 -8.63 -30.59
C GLY A 30 5.33 -9.46 -30.24
N GLN A 31 4.69 -10.03 -31.26
CA GLN A 31 3.67 -11.06 -31.09
C GLN A 31 4.35 -12.37 -30.63
N SER A 32 4.34 -12.68 -29.33
CA SER A 32 4.71 -14.00 -28.80
C SER A 32 3.51 -14.68 -28.14
N GLU A 33 3.38 -15.99 -28.38
CA GLU A 33 2.28 -16.92 -28.00
C GLU A 33 0.85 -16.37 -28.22
N PRO A 34 0.18 -16.68 -29.35
CA PRO A 34 -1.16 -16.15 -29.66
C PRO A 34 -2.25 -16.59 -28.68
N ASP A 35 -1.99 -17.63 -27.89
CA ASP A 35 -2.96 -18.22 -26.96
C ASP A 35 -3.15 -17.36 -25.68
N PHE A 36 -2.18 -16.51 -25.32
CA PHE A 36 -2.24 -15.67 -24.12
C PHE A 36 -2.37 -14.18 -24.48
N LYS A 37 -3.45 -13.54 -24.01
CA LYS A 37 -3.74 -12.12 -24.27
C LYS A 37 -3.18 -11.24 -23.14
N CYS A 38 -2.08 -10.55 -23.43
CA CYS A 38 -1.51 -9.47 -22.63
C CYS A 38 -0.91 -8.44 -23.59
N ASP A 39 -1.80 -7.79 -24.34
CA ASP A 39 -1.44 -6.77 -25.30
C ASP A 39 -1.14 -5.46 -24.56
N LEU A 40 -0.02 -4.84 -24.88
CA LEU A 40 0.41 -3.59 -24.27
C LEU A 40 0.14 -2.43 -25.23
N PRO A 41 -0.28 -1.26 -24.72
CA PRO A 41 -0.38 -0.06 -25.51
C PRO A 41 1.02 0.39 -25.97
N PRO A 42 1.12 1.24 -27.01
CA PRO A 42 2.39 1.80 -27.44
C PRO A 42 3.12 2.53 -26.30
N VAL A 43 4.45 2.52 -26.35
CA VAL A 43 5.28 3.34 -25.45
C VAL A 43 4.91 4.81 -25.62
N LEU A 44 4.70 5.52 -24.50
CA LEU A 44 4.31 6.92 -24.50
C LEU A 44 5.41 7.77 -23.84
N SER A 45 6.29 8.34 -24.68
CA SER A 45 7.20 9.40 -24.26
C SER A 45 6.46 10.75 -24.25
N PRO A 46 6.76 11.66 -23.30
CA PRO A 46 6.32 13.05 -23.39
C PRO A 46 6.89 13.70 -24.65
N GLY A 47 6.06 13.80 -25.68
CA GLY A 47 6.45 14.25 -27.02
C GLY A 47 5.64 15.45 -27.46
N ASN A 48 6.31 16.42 -28.08
CA ASN A 48 5.75 17.62 -28.75
C ASN A 48 5.34 18.81 -27.87
N ASP A 49 5.71 18.84 -26.59
CA ASP A 49 5.47 20.00 -25.70
C ASP A 49 6.64 21.01 -25.66
N GLY A 50 7.80 20.67 -26.25
CA GLY A 50 8.98 21.52 -26.30
C GLY A 50 9.71 21.66 -24.95
N LEU A 51 9.40 20.82 -23.96
CA LEU A 51 10.07 20.80 -22.66
C LEU A 51 11.28 19.84 -22.67
N PRO A 52 12.32 20.09 -21.85
CA PRO A 52 13.45 19.16 -21.71
C PRO A 52 13.00 17.77 -21.25
N SER A 53 13.74 16.75 -21.65
CA SER A 53 13.55 15.39 -21.13
C SER A 53 13.87 15.30 -19.63
N ALA A 54 13.31 14.30 -18.96
CA ALA A 54 13.62 14.04 -17.56
C ALA A 54 15.13 13.84 -17.32
N ASN A 55 15.82 13.16 -18.24
CA ASN A 55 17.26 12.92 -18.14
C ASN A 55 18.08 14.22 -18.21
N GLU A 56 17.74 15.14 -19.11
CA GLU A 56 18.41 16.45 -19.20
C GLU A 56 18.33 17.27 -17.89
N LEU A 57 17.22 17.12 -17.15
CA LEU A 57 17.00 17.85 -15.89
C LEU A 57 17.55 17.12 -14.65
N PHE A 58 17.49 15.79 -14.64
CA PHE A 58 17.67 15.00 -13.42
C PHE A 58 18.96 14.16 -13.38
N ASP A 59 19.74 14.04 -14.46
CA ASP A 59 20.97 13.20 -14.46
C ASP A 59 22.22 13.90 -13.91
N SER A 60 22.15 15.21 -13.68
CA SER A 60 23.31 15.95 -13.18
C SER A 60 23.59 15.65 -11.70
N LYS A 61 24.87 15.73 -11.31
CA LYS A 61 25.29 15.65 -9.90
C LYS A 61 24.62 16.73 -9.03
N ASP A 62 24.35 17.90 -9.61
CA ASP A 62 23.66 18.98 -8.91
C ASP A 62 22.19 18.66 -8.67
N ALA A 63 21.50 18.06 -9.65
CA ALA A 63 20.14 17.56 -9.47
C ALA A 63 20.09 16.46 -8.40
N PHE A 64 21.01 15.51 -8.43
CA PHE A 64 21.15 14.47 -7.40
C PHE A 64 21.32 15.09 -6.00
N ASN A 65 22.30 15.99 -5.82
CA ASN A 65 22.54 16.65 -4.53
C ASN A 65 21.35 17.53 -4.07
N LYS A 66 20.62 18.13 -5.02
CA LYS A 66 19.41 18.91 -4.75
C LYS A 66 18.31 18.00 -4.22
N GLN A 67 18.10 16.82 -4.79
CA GLN A 67 17.11 15.86 -4.29
C GLN A 67 17.48 15.30 -2.92
N VAL A 68 18.75 14.97 -2.67
CA VAL A 68 19.21 14.61 -1.32
C VAL A 68 18.79 15.68 -0.30
N LYS A 69 19.10 16.96 -0.57
CA LYS A 69 18.78 18.06 0.36
C LYS A 69 17.28 18.24 0.57
N ARG A 70 16.47 18.14 -0.50
CA ARG A 70 15.01 18.24 -0.42
C ARG A 70 14.43 17.13 0.42
N HIS A 71 14.83 15.89 0.15
CA HIS A 71 14.31 14.74 0.87
C HIS A 71 14.77 14.75 2.34
N GLN A 72 16.04 15.10 2.60
CA GLN A 72 16.56 15.28 3.96
C GLN A 72 15.77 16.30 4.78
N ALA A 73 15.36 17.42 4.17
CA ALA A 73 14.60 18.45 4.89
C ALA A 73 13.26 17.91 5.41
N ILE A 74 12.59 17.07 4.61
CA ILE A 74 11.25 16.53 4.88
C ILE A 74 11.34 15.33 5.84
N VAL A 75 12.32 14.44 5.66
CA VAL A 75 12.56 13.28 6.54
C VAL A 75 12.94 13.72 7.96
N ARG A 76 13.59 14.87 8.13
CA ARG A 76 13.95 15.40 9.47
C ARG A 76 12.76 15.78 10.34
N VAL A 77 11.57 15.95 9.77
CA VAL A 77 10.38 16.35 10.54
C VAL A 77 9.68 15.12 11.09
N PRO A 78 9.54 14.94 12.42
CA PRO A 78 8.94 13.74 13.00
C PRO A 78 7.40 13.80 12.99
N SER A 79 6.78 13.76 11.82
CA SER A 79 5.32 13.75 11.58
C SER A 79 4.69 12.39 11.91
N ILE A 80 4.82 11.93 13.16
CA ILE A 80 4.44 10.57 13.55
C ILE A 80 2.92 10.43 13.73
N CYS A 81 2.33 9.40 13.13
CA CYS A 81 0.97 8.99 13.42
C CYS A 81 0.94 7.92 14.53
N TYR A 82 0.16 8.12 15.59
CA TYR A 82 -0.09 7.12 16.62
C TYR A 82 -1.54 6.65 16.58
N ASP A 83 -1.78 5.36 16.81
CA ASP A 83 -3.13 4.77 16.85
C ASP A 83 -4.05 5.46 17.87
N ASP A 84 -3.49 6.07 18.91
CA ASP A 84 -4.21 6.75 19.99
C ASP A 84 -4.16 8.30 19.90
N LEU A 85 -3.89 8.85 18.71
CA LEU A 85 -3.92 10.30 18.50
C LEU A 85 -5.31 10.88 18.81
N GLY A 86 -5.30 11.92 19.64
CA GLY A 86 -6.47 12.68 20.00
C GLY A 86 -6.93 13.63 18.90
N ASP A 87 -7.84 14.52 19.28
CA ASP A 87 -8.38 15.58 18.43
C ASP A 87 -7.26 16.49 17.87
N VAL A 88 -7.34 16.81 16.57
CA VAL A 88 -6.34 17.62 15.83
C VAL A 88 -6.16 19.03 16.39
N ASP A 89 -7.11 19.55 17.16
CA ASP A 89 -7.04 20.86 17.81
C ASP A 89 -6.51 20.82 19.23
N LYS A 90 -6.36 19.63 19.81
CA LYS A 90 -6.06 19.47 21.26
C LYS A 90 -4.81 18.66 21.55
N ASP A 91 -4.47 17.71 20.68
CA ASP A 91 -3.31 16.84 20.89
C ASP A 91 -2.04 17.51 20.36
N GLU A 92 -1.13 17.86 21.26
CA GLU A 92 0.13 18.53 20.92
C GLU A 92 1.06 17.66 20.04
N ARG A 93 0.82 16.34 19.98
CA ARG A 93 1.57 15.43 19.09
C ARG A 93 1.37 15.73 17.60
N TRP A 94 0.36 16.53 17.24
CA TRP A 94 0.19 17.04 15.88
C TRP A 94 1.13 18.22 15.54
N ALA A 95 1.85 18.79 16.52
CA ALA A 95 2.71 19.96 16.29
C ALA A 95 3.72 19.81 15.14
N PRO A 96 4.40 18.64 14.94
CA PRO A 96 5.37 18.48 13.85
C PRO A 96 4.80 18.70 12.44
N PHE A 97 3.49 18.59 12.24
CA PHE A 97 2.88 18.86 10.94
C PHE A 97 2.92 20.35 10.56
N TYR A 98 2.93 21.26 11.54
CA TYR A 98 3.17 22.68 11.25
C TYR A 98 4.59 22.90 10.75
N ASP A 99 5.58 22.30 11.42
CA ASP A 99 6.99 22.37 11.01
C ASP A 99 7.19 21.77 9.61
N LEU A 100 6.49 20.66 9.31
CA LEU A 100 6.50 20.06 7.99
C LEU A 100 5.99 21.04 6.93
N HIS A 101 4.86 21.70 7.18
CA HIS A 101 4.28 22.66 6.24
C HIS A 101 5.21 23.84 5.97
N ASP A 102 5.91 24.34 7.00
CA ASP A 102 6.92 25.39 6.86
C ASP A 102 8.14 24.91 6.04
N VAL A 103 8.58 23.67 6.27
CA VAL A 103 9.63 23.03 5.47
C VAL A 103 9.21 22.88 4.01
N LEU A 104 7.97 22.46 3.73
CA LEU A 104 7.45 22.35 2.37
C LEU A 104 7.39 23.70 1.67
N ALA A 105 6.89 24.74 2.36
CA ALA A 105 6.84 26.10 1.83
C ALA A 105 8.22 26.66 1.48
N LYS A 106 9.22 26.40 2.33
CA LYS A 106 10.61 26.81 2.10
C LYS A 106 11.29 26.00 0.99
N THR A 107 10.98 24.71 0.87
CA THR A 107 11.63 23.79 -0.07
C THR A 107 11.07 23.92 -1.49
N TYR A 108 9.79 24.27 -1.61
CA TYR A 108 9.05 24.38 -2.88
C TYR A 108 8.33 25.72 -3.02
N PRO A 109 9.07 26.84 -3.09
CA PRO A 109 8.48 28.18 -3.15
C PRO A 109 7.69 28.42 -4.43
N ALA A 110 8.05 27.81 -5.57
CA ALA A 110 7.30 28.00 -6.81
C ALA A 110 5.93 27.30 -6.73
N ILE A 111 5.85 26.11 -6.15
CA ILE A 111 4.56 25.46 -5.85
C ILE A 111 3.67 26.36 -5.01
N HIS A 112 4.18 26.88 -3.89
CA HIS A 112 3.38 27.72 -2.97
C HIS A 112 3.00 29.08 -3.57
N LYS A 113 3.69 29.51 -4.63
CA LYS A 113 3.34 30.71 -5.38
C LYS A 113 2.25 30.46 -6.43
N HIS A 114 2.28 29.31 -7.11
CA HIS A 114 1.43 29.05 -8.29
C HIS A 114 0.21 28.16 -7.99
N ALA A 115 0.28 27.31 -6.95
CA ALA A 115 -0.84 26.47 -6.54
C ALA A 115 -1.82 27.25 -5.66
N LYS A 116 -3.10 26.92 -5.79
CA LYS A 116 -4.06 27.17 -4.70
C LYS A 116 -3.89 26.06 -3.66
N LEU A 117 -3.40 26.41 -2.48
CA LEU A 117 -3.31 25.48 -1.35
C LEU A 117 -4.56 25.57 -0.48
N GLU A 118 -5.21 24.45 -0.25
CA GLU A 118 -6.33 24.29 0.68
C GLU A 118 -5.95 23.29 1.78
N LYS A 119 -6.10 23.70 3.05
CA LYS A 119 -5.84 22.83 4.20
C LYS A 119 -7.15 22.18 4.66
N ILE A 120 -7.27 20.87 4.46
CA ILE A 120 -8.46 20.07 4.77
C ILE A 120 -8.29 19.44 6.14
N ASN A 121 -9.28 19.60 7.01
CA ASN A 121 -9.24 19.11 8.39
C ASN A 121 -7.90 19.45 9.09
N LYS A 122 -7.46 20.70 8.91
CA LYS A 122 -6.24 21.32 9.45
C LYS A 122 -4.91 20.93 8.80
N PHE A 123 -4.63 19.63 8.60
CA PHE A 123 -3.31 19.18 8.13
C PHE A 123 -3.30 18.50 6.76
N GLY A 124 -4.46 18.12 6.21
CA GLY A 124 -4.54 17.59 4.85
C GLY A 124 -4.22 18.68 3.84
N LEU A 125 -3.27 18.45 2.94
CA LEU A 125 -2.83 19.45 1.97
C LEU A 125 -3.42 19.14 0.59
N VAL A 126 -4.17 20.07 0.02
CA VAL A 126 -4.63 19.97 -1.37
C VAL A 126 -4.04 21.14 -2.16
N TYR A 127 -3.08 20.86 -3.04
CA TYR A 127 -2.51 21.82 -3.98
C TYR A 127 -3.20 21.68 -5.32
N THR A 128 -3.85 22.74 -5.80
CA THR A 128 -4.48 22.76 -7.13
C THR A 128 -3.73 23.70 -8.06
N PHE A 129 -3.21 23.15 -9.16
CA PHE A 129 -2.63 23.88 -10.28
C PHE A 129 -3.70 23.98 -11.38
N THR A 130 -4.38 25.11 -11.43
CA THR A 130 -5.49 25.33 -12.38
C THR A 130 -4.99 25.28 -13.81
N GLY A 131 -5.54 24.36 -14.60
CA GLY A 131 -5.26 24.24 -16.02
C GLY A 131 -5.94 25.33 -16.85
N SER A 132 -5.38 25.64 -18.02
CA SER A 132 -5.94 26.64 -18.93
C SER A 132 -7.25 26.19 -19.60
N ASP A 133 -7.49 24.89 -19.70
CA ASP A 133 -8.69 24.31 -20.31
C ASP A 133 -9.63 23.75 -19.24
N SER A 134 -10.68 24.50 -18.92
CA SER A 134 -11.68 24.12 -17.92
C SER A 134 -12.63 23.01 -18.38
N SER A 135 -12.58 22.58 -19.64
CA SER A 135 -13.38 21.45 -20.14
C SER A 135 -12.75 20.09 -19.79
N LEU A 136 -11.45 20.07 -19.51
CA LEU A 136 -10.73 18.86 -19.11
C LEU A 136 -10.89 18.60 -17.61
N LYS A 137 -11.32 17.38 -17.26
CA LYS A 137 -11.39 16.94 -15.85
C LYS A 137 -9.99 16.90 -15.21
N PRO A 138 -9.83 17.26 -13.93
CA PRO A 138 -8.53 17.20 -13.25
C PRO A 138 -8.07 15.76 -12.99
N TYR A 139 -6.78 15.55 -12.75
CA TYR A 139 -6.27 14.30 -12.19
C TYR A 139 -5.60 14.52 -10.84
N LEU A 140 -5.51 13.45 -10.05
CA LEU A 140 -5.02 13.48 -8.68
C LEU A 140 -3.76 12.63 -8.54
N LEU A 141 -2.72 13.23 -7.95
CA LEU A 141 -1.53 12.52 -7.49
C LEU A 141 -1.49 12.65 -5.96
N ALA A 142 -1.56 11.51 -5.27
CA ALA A 142 -1.59 11.43 -3.82
C ALA A 142 -0.26 10.94 -3.24
N ALA A 143 -0.07 11.26 -1.97
CA ALA A 143 0.97 10.75 -1.07
C ALA A 143 0.51 11.04 0.37
N HIS A 144 1.26 10.62 1.39
CA HIS A 144 0.97 11.01 2.77
C HIS A 144 2.15 11.71 3.45
N GLN A 145 1.83 12.43 4.54
CA GLN A 145 2.79 13.26 5.28
C GLN A 145 3.35 12.53 6.51
N ASP A 146 2.57 11.61 7.04
CA ASP A 146 2.83 10.97 8.30
C ASP A 146 3.78 9.79 8.19
N VAL A 147 4.19 9.25 9.34
CA VAL A 147 5.09 8.11 9.42
C VAL A 147 4.72 7.27 10.65
N VAL A 148 4.99 5.96 10.63
CA VAL A 148 4.84 5.14 11.84
C VAL A 148 5.78 5.56 12.98
N PRO A 149 5.44 5.23 14.25
CA PRO A 149 6.30 5.47 15.40
C PRO A 149 7.67 4.77 15.31
N VAL A 150 8.62 5.28 16.11
CA VAL A 150 9.91 4.62 16.34
C VAL A 150 9.94 4.13 17.79
N PRO A 151 9.71 2.83 18.05
CA PRO A 151 9.60 2.30 19.42
C PRO A 151 10.87 2.49 20.26
N ASP A 152 12.03 2.23 19.65
CA ASP A 152 13.34 2.41 20.30
C ASP A 152 14.36 3.01 19.31
N PRO A 153 14.59 4.33 19.36
CA PRO A 153 15.58 4.99 18.51
C PRO A 153 17.01 4.47 18.68
N SER A 154 17.35 3.82 19.81
CA SER A 154 18.70 3.32 20.06
C SER A 154 19.05 2.08 19.25
N THR A 155 18.04 1.42 18.66
CA THR A 155 18.23 0.27 17.77
C THR A 155 18.67 0.65 16.36
N TRP A 156 18.56 1.94 16.00
CA TRP A 156 18.88 2.42 14.66
C TRP A 156 20.39 2.67 14.51
N THR A 157 20.91 2.32 13.34
CA THR A 157 22.30 2.61 12.95
C THR A 157 22.55 4.12 12.88
N HIS A 158 21.56 4.87 12.39
CA HIS A 158 21.54 6.33 12.35
C HIS A 158 20.25 6.83 12.98
N PRO A 159 20.25 7.94 13.76
CA PRO A 159 19.04 8.43 14.38
C PRO A 159 17.91 8.61 13.35
N PRO A 160 16.68 8.17 13.66
CA PRO A 160 15.61 7.98 12.67
C PRO A 160 15.18 9.26 11.95
N PHE A 161 15.44 10.43 12.53
CA PHE A 161 15.07 11.73 11.96
C PHE A 161 16.28 12.62 11.66
N ASP A 162 17.50 12.07 11.59
CA ASP A 162 18.68 12.83 11.15
C ASP A 162 18.72 13.01 9.62
N ALA A 163 18.00 12.14 8.90
CA ALA A 163 18.05 11.99 7.45
C ALA A 163 19.50 11.81 6.95
N TYR A 164 20.21 10.85 7.53
CA TYR A 164 21.63 10.62 7.22
C TYR A 164 21.79 10.08 5.80
N PHE A 165 22.66 10.70 5.00
CA PHE A 165 22.98 10.24 3.65
C PHE A 165 24.41 9.74 3.59
N ASP A 166 24.61 8.47 3.25
CA ASP A 166 25.92 7.82 3.26
C ASP A 166 26.66 7.85 1.90
N GLY A 167 26.04 8.46 0.88
CA GLY A 167 26.54 8.49 -0.50
C GLY A 167 25.72 7.63 -1.46
N GLU A 168 24.91 6.70 -0.94
CA GLU A 168 24.05 5.82 -1.73
C GLU A 168 22.61 5.82 -1.17
N TRP A 169 22.48 5.63 0.13
CA TRP A 169 21.24 5.53 0.88
C TRP A 169 20.98 6.78 1.72
N LEU A 170 19.74 7.22 1.73
CA LEU A 170 19.22 8.15 2.71
C LEU A 170 18.43 7.36 3.77
N TRP A 171 18.92 7.44 5.00
CA TRP A 171 18.42 6.71 6.15
C TRP A 171 17.53 7.61 6.99
N GLY A 172 16.36 7.10 7.34
CA GLY A 172 15.44 7.78 8.25
C GLY A 172 14.01 7.24 8.12
N ARG A 173 13.24 7.40 9.19
CA ARG A 173 11.81 7.08 9.22
C ARG A 173 11.07 8.00 8.23
N GLY A 174 10.36 7.40 7.28
CA GLY A 174 9.72 8.07 6.16
C GLY A 174 10.63 8.36 4.97
N ALA A 175 11.87 7.90 4.98
CA ALA A 175 12.72 7.99 3.79
C ALA A 175 12.16 7.16 2.61
N SER A 176 11.38 6.12 2.88
CA SER A 176 10.73 5.29 1.87
C SER A 176 9.21 5.34 1.91
N ASP A 177 8.60 5.54 3.07
CA ASP A 177 7.14 5.47 3.25
C ASP A 177 6.62 6.67 4.06
N ASP A 178 6.00 7.68 3.44
CA ASP A 178 5.87 7.91 1.98
C ASP A 178 6.40 9.29 1.59
N LYS A 179 7.28 9.85 2.43
CA LYS A 179 7.82 11.19 2.15
C LYS A 179 8.67 11.19 0.88
N ASN A 180 9.11 10.05 0.37
CA ASN A 180 9.76 9.94 -0.94
C ASN A 180 8.80 10.30 -2.08
N SER A 181 7.57 9.76 -2.12
CA SER A 181 6.59 10.06 -3.16
C SER A 181 6.15 11.52 -3.05
N LEU A 182 5.88 12.00 -1.83
CA LEU A 182 5.61 13.42 -1.57
C LEU A 182 6.76 14.31 -2.09
N THR A 183 8.00 14.01 -1.72
CA THR A 183 9.19 14.76 -2.15
C THR A 183 9.34 14.73 -3.67
N ALA A 184 9.10 13.59 -4.30
CA ALA A 184 9.30 13.40 -5.72
C ALA A 184 8.22 14.12 -6.55
N LEU A 185 6.95 14.03 -6.16
CA LEU A 185 5.84 14.77 -6.76
C LEU A 185 6.09 16.28 -6.71
N MET A 186 6.42 16.79 -5.52
CA MET A 186 6.72 18.21 -5.36
C MET A 186 7.98 18.62 -6.12
N SER A 187 8.98 17.75 -6.21
CA SER A 187 10.19 18.03 -6.97
C SER A 187 9.97 18.06 -8.48
N ALA A 188 9.14 17.17 -9.02
CA ALA A 188 8.78 17.16 -10.42
C ALA A 188 8.03 18.45 -10.80
N ILE A 189 6.99 18.83 -10.04
CA ILE A 189 6.22 20.05 -10.29
C ILE A 189 7.07 21.31 -10.08
N GLU A 190 7.86 21.40 -9.00
CA GLU A 190 8.73 22.56 -8.77
C GLU A 190 9.72 22.73 -9.93
N THR A 191 10.25 21.63 -10.47
CA THR A 191 11.15 21.67 -11.64
C THR A 191 10.40 22.10 -12.90
N LEU A 192 9.20 21.58 -13.16
CA LEU A 192 8.35 22.03 -14.27
C LEU A 192 8.10 23.55 -14.21
N LEU A 193 7.80 24.08 -13.02
CA LEU A 193 7.50 25.51 -12.82
C LEU A 193 8.72 26.43 -12.89
N THR A 194 9.92 25.94 -12.57
CA THR A 194 11.11 26.79 -12.40
C THR A 194 12.16 26.63 -13.48
N GLU A 195 12.25 25.44 -14.10
CA GLU A 195 13.30 25.10 -15.06
C GLU A 195 12.72 24.89 -16.47
N THR A 196 11.41 25.04 -16.65
CA THR A 196 10.74 24.90 -17.95
C THR A 196 9.72 26.02 -18.18
N LYS A 197 9.03 25.99 -19.34
CA LYS A 197 7.93 26.91 -19.68
C LYS A 197 6.55 26.30 -19.42
N TRP A 198 6.50 25.18 -18.69
CA TRP A 198 5.26 24.44 -18.46
C TRP A 198 4.19 25.32 -17.83
N GLN A 199 3.00 25.26 -18.42
CA GLN A 199 1.76 25.79 -17.88
C GLN A 199 0.71 24.69 -18.07
N PRO A 200 0.01 24.27 -17.01
CA PRO A 200 -0.93 23.17 -17.11
C PRO A 200 -2.06 23.51 -18.10
N LYS A 201 -2.31 22.63 -19.06
CA LYS A 201 -3.54 22.63 -19.87
C LYS A 201 -4.68 22.03 -19.06
N ARG A 202 -4.43 20.88 -18.41
CA ARG A 202 -5.35 20.17 -17.52
C ARG A 202 -5.04 20.51 -16.07
N THR A 203 -6.08 20.67 -15.25
CA THR A 203 -5.89 20.92 -13.82
C THR A 203 -5.21 19.73 -13.15
N VAL A 204 -4.13 19.99 -12.40
CA VAL A 204 -3.39 19.00 -11.62
C VAL A 204 -3.67 19.20 -10.14
N ILE A 205 -4.01 18.12 -9.44
CA ILE A 205 -4.24 18.15 -7.99
C ILE A 205 -3.19 17.27 -7.32
N LEU A 206 -2.49 17.83 -6.34
CA LEU A 206 -1.73 17.05 -5.37
C LEU A 206 -2.54 16.99 -4.07
N ALA A 207 -2.73 15.81 -3.51
CA ALA A 207 -3.38 15.63 -2.21
C ALA A 207 -2.48 14.86 -1.26
N PHE A 208 -2.16 15.47 -0.12
CA PHE A 208 -1.34 14.83 0.90
C PHE A 208 -2.14 14.60 2.18
N GLY A 209 -2.42 13.32 2.46
CA GLY A 209 -2.96 12.85 3.73
C GLY A 209 -2.01 13.12 4.90
N PHE A 210 -2.49 12.94 6.13
CA PHE A 210 -1.67 13.20 7.34
C PHE A 210 -1.90 12.19 8.46
N ASP A 211 -2.67 11.13 8.17
CA ASP A 211 -2.90 10.04 9.12
C ASP A 211 -3.10 8.69 8.41
N GLU A 212 -2.45 8.47 7.25
CA GLU A 212 -2.51 7.22 6.47
C GLU A 212 -2.11 6.03 7.35
N GLU A 213 -1.04 6.18 8.12
CA GLU A 213 -0.47 5.15 8.99
C GLU A 213 -1.42 4.82 10.17
N CYS A 214 -2.43 5.68 10.39
CA CYS A 214 -3.56 5.47 11.30
C CYS A 214 -4.89 5.22 10.56
N SER A 215 -4.82 4.76 9.32
CA SER A 215 -5.89 4.45 8.37
C SER A 215 -6.57 5.59 7.61
N GLY A 216 -6.03 6.81 7.65
CA GLY A 216 -6.49 7.97 6.89
C GLY A 216 -7.85 8.60 7.26
N PRO A 217 -8.50 8.37 8.43
CA PRO A 217 -9.85 8.88 8.68
C PRO A 217 -9.95 10.41 8.84
N ARG A 218 -8.84 11.10 9.14
CA ARG A 218 -8.83 12.55 9.34
C ARG A 218 -8.25 13.29 8.14
N GLY A 219 -7.33 12.68 7.42
CA GLY A 219 -6.66 13.19 6.22
C GLY A 219 -7.43 12.81 4.96
N ALA A 220 -7.09 11.66 4.39
CA ALA A 220 -7.61 11.27 3.08
C ALA A 220 -9.13 11.11 3.03
N ALA A 221 -9.78 10.60 4.09
CA ALA A 221 -11.25 10.56 4.15
C ALA A 221 -11.86 11.96 3.95
N LYS A 222 -11.33 12.97 4.63
CA LYS A 222 -11.81 14.36 4.53
C LYS A 222 -11.43 15.03 3.22
N ILE A 223 -10.26 14.72 2.67
CA ILE A 223 -9.89 15.15 1.32
C ILE A 223 -10.84 14.53 0.28
N GLY A 224 -11.18 13.24 0.44
CA GLY A 224 -12.08 12.51 -0.45
C GLY A 224 -13.49 13.11 -0.46
N GLU A 225 -14.04 13.39 0.73
CA GLU A 225 -15.31 14.12 0.89
C GLU A 225 -15.27 15.48 0.16
N PHE A 226 -14.23 16.27 0.41
CA PHE A 226 -14.05 17.60 -0.18
C PHE A 226 -13.91 17.58 -1.71
N LEU A 227 -13.12 16.65 -2.26
CA LEU A 227 -12.95 16.51 -3.71
C LEU A 227 -14.23 15.99 -4.36
N THR A 228 -14.98 15.13 -3.68
CA THR A 228 -16.25 14.58 -4.20
C THR A 228 -17.31 15.67 -4.22
N GLU A 229 -17.38 16.52 -3.19
CA GLU A 229 -18.25 17.70 -3.20
C GLU A 229 -17.92 18.65 -4.36
N ARG A 230 -16.63 18.81 -4.67
CA ARG A 230 -16.16 19.74 -5.71
C ARG A 230 -16.33 19.23 -7.13
N TYR A 231 -16.00 17.97 -7.39
CA TYR A 231 -15.91 17.42 -8.74
C TYR A 231 -16.99 16.37 -9.04
N GLY A 232 -17.74 15.94 -8.04
CA GLY A 232 -18.73 14.87 -8.13
C GLY A 232 -18.11 13.48 -8.25
N ASP A 233 -18.98 12.47 -8.21
CA ASP A 233 -18.59 11.08 -8.44
C ASP A 233 -17.99 10.93 -9.84
N ASN A 234 -16.90 10.19 -9.97
CA ASN A 234 -16.13 10.03 -11.21
C ASN A 234 -15.64 11.37 -11.82
N GLY A 235 -15.50 12.39 -10.97
CA GLY A 235 -15.02 13.73 -11.35
C GLY A 235 -13.52 13.79 -11.64
N ILE A 236 -12.74 12.81 -11.17
CA ILE A 236 -11.29 12.75 -11.29
C ILE A 236 -10.90 11.48 -12.07
N PRO A 237 -10.74 11.51 -13.40
CA PRO A 237 -10.53 10.34 -14.25
C PRO A 237 -9.29 9.49 -13.96
N PHE A 238 -8.31 10.01 -13.23
CA PHE A 238 -7.09 9.29 -12.86
C PHE A 238 -6.63 9.68 -11.45
N ILE A 239 -6.38 8.67 -10.63
CA ILE A 239 -5.79 8.79 -9.30
C ILE A 239 -4.58 7.87 -9.24
N LEU A 240 -3.42 8.40 -8.86
CA LEU A 240 -2.24 7.63 -8.52
C LEU A 240 -1.82 7.96 -7.08
N ASP A 241 -1.59 6.91 -6.30
CA ASP A 241 -1.08 6.98 -4.92
C ASP A 241 0.09 6.01 -4.75
N GLU A 242 0.66 5.97 -3.55
CA GLU A 242 1.75 5.07 -3.18
C GLU A 242 1.42 3.57 -3.29
N GLY A 243 2.41 2.72 -3.04
CA GLY A 243 2.25 1.27 -2.91
C GLY A 243 2.68 0.50 -4.15
N GLY A 244 1.85 -0.44 -4.58
CA GLY A 244 2.13 -1.39 -5.67
C GLY A 244 2.97 -2.58 -5.25
N SER A 245 3.16 -3.54 -6.17
CA SER A 245 3.95 -4.75 -5.93
C SER A 245 5.40 -4.64 -6.41
N GLY A 246 5.83 -3.43 -6.78
CA GLY A 246 7.19 -3.12 -7.20
C GLY A 246 7.49 -3.47 -8.67
N ILE A 247 8.73 -3.88 -8.93
CA ILE A 247 9.23 -4.21 -10.26
C ILE A 247 10.03 -5.52 -10.19
N GLN A 248 9.89 -6.37 -11.20
CA GLN A 248 10.57 -7.64 -11.30
C GLN A 248 11.22 -7.84 -12.68
N LEU A 249 12.50 -8.18 -12.71
CA LEU A 249 13.17 -8.62 -13.94
C LEU A 249 13.11 -10.15 -14.05
N ILE A 250 12.49 -10.65 -15.12
CA ILE A 250 12.49 -12.07 -15.49
C ILE A 250 13.03 -12.16 -16.92
N ASP A 251 14.12 -12.90 -17.09
CA ASP A 251 14.86 -12.98 -18.35
C ASP A 251 15.25 -11.58 -18.87
N ASP A 252 14.75 -11.17 -20.05
CA ASP A 252 14.95 -9.84 -20.62
C ASP A 252 13.70 -8.95 -20.49
N THR A 253 12.76 -9.30 -19.62
CA THR A 253 11.48 -8.61 -19.43
C THR A 253 11.35 -8.06 -18.01
N LEU A 254 11.17 -6.75 -17.91
CA LEU A 254 10.93 -6.01 -16.68
C LEU A 254 9.42 -5.86 -16.47
N TYR A 255 8.86 -6.65 -15.57
CA TYR A 255 7.48 -6.56 -15.13
C TYR A 255 7.33 -5.43 -14.13
N VAL A 256 6.47 -4.47 -14.43
CA VAL A 256 6.17 -3.34 -13.55
C VAL A 256 4.76 -3.54 -13.01
N LEU A 257 4.61 -3.55 -11.69
CA LEU A 257 3.44 -4.09 -11.01
C LEU A 257 2.68 -3.01 -10.21
N PRO A 258 2.10 -1.98 -10.88
CA PRO A 258 1.23 -1.05 -10.19
C PRO A 258 -0.01 -1.80 -9.69
N SER A 259 -0.42 -1.54 -8.45
CA SER A 259 -1.59 -2.21 -7.91
C SER A 259 -2.88 -1.56 -8.37
N VAL A 260 -3.80 -2.42 -8.81
CA VAL A 260 -5.11 -2.07 -9.36
C VAL A 260 -6.24 -2.52 -8.44
N GLN A 261 -5.91 -3.21 -7.36
CA GLN A 261 -6.85 -3.68 -6.35
C GLN A 261 -6.14 -3.76 -5.00
N GLU A 262 -6.87 -3.54 -3.91
CA GLU A 262 -6.42 -3.82 -2.56
C GLU A 262 -7.35 -4.84 -1.91
N LYS A 263 -6.77 -5.65 -1.02
CA LYS A 263 -7.53 -6.50 -0.10
C LYS A 263 -8.36 -5.64 0.86
N GLY A 264 -9.46 -6.19 1.35
CA GLY A 264 -10.16 -5.61 2.48
C GLY A 264 -9.36 -5.71 3.78
N ALA A 265 -9.78 -5.01 4.81
CA ALA A 265 -9.21 -5.09 6.15
C ALA A 265 -10.31 -5.06 7.21
N ILE A 266 -10.11 -5.81 8.29
CA ILE A 266 -10.97 -5.79 9.48
C ILE A 266 -10.17 -6.26 10.69
N ASP A 267 -10.26 -5.53 11.79
CA ASP A 267 -9.70 -5.94 13.07
C ASP A 267 -10.82 -6.43 13.97
N ILE A 268 -10.72 -7.68 14.43
CA ILE A 268 -11.66 -8.26 15.38
C ILE A 268 -11.03 -8.26 16.76
N TRP A 269 -11.68 -7.57 17.69
CA TRP A 269 -11.32 -7.55 19.10
C TRP A 269 -12.23 -8.45 19.90
N ALA A 270 -11.64 -9.33 20.70
CA ALA A 270 -12.35 -10.18 21.64
C ALA A 270 -12.01 -9.78 23.08
N GLU A 271 -13.01 -9.30 23.82
CA GLU A 271 -12.93 -9.01 25.25
C GLU A 271 -13.62 -10.13 26.03
N LEU A 272 -12.83 -10.94 26.73
CA LEU A 272 -13.33 -11.98 27.62
C LEU A 272 -13.37 -11.45 29.05
N ARG A 273 -14.57 -11.40 29.63
CA ARG A 273 -14.81 -11.17 31.05
C ARG A 273 -15.14 -12.48 31.71
N VAL A 274 -14.43 -12.82 32.79
CA VAL A 274 -14.66 -14.05 33.57
C VAL A 274 -14.45 -13.76 35.05
N LYS A 275 -14.92 -14.66 35.90
CA LYS A 275 -14.65 -14.60 37.33
C LYS A 275 -13.13 -14.66 37.61
N GLY A 276 -12.64 -13.65 38.31
CA GLY A 276 -11.28 -13.60 38.86
C GLY A 276 -11.12 -14.46 40.12
N GLY A 277 -10.00 -14.30 40.81
CA GLY A 277 -9.75 -15.06 42.04
C GLY A 277 -8.30 -15.04 42.51
N HIS A 278 -8.08 -15.63 43.68
CA HIS A 278 -6.75 -15.79 44.26
C HIS A 278 -6.03 -16.99 43.65
N SER A 279 -4.79 -16.81 43.18
CA SER A 279 -4.06 -17.88 42.45
C SER A 279 -3.79 -19.16 43.26
N SER A 280 -3.92 -19.13 44.59
CA SER A 280 -3.78 -20.33 45.44
C SER A 280 -5.02 -21.23 45.46
N ILE A 281 -6.15 -20.76 44.93
CA ILE A 281 -7.39 -21.54 44.80
C ILE A 281 -7.95 -21.27 43.39
N PRO A 282 -7.24 -21.71 42.34
CA PRO A 282 -7.59 -21.34 40.98
C PRO A 282 -8.85 -22.08 40.51
N SER A 283 -9.63 -21.42 39.65
CA SER A 283 -10.59 -22.12 38.79
C SER A 283 -9.84 -23.09 37.85
N PRO A 284 -10.50 -24.12 37.27
CA PRO A 284 -9.82 -25.08 36.39
C PRO A 284 -9.09 -24.44 35.20
N HIS A 285 -9.58 -23.31 34.70
CA HIS A 285 -8.89 -22.45 33.73
C HIS A 285 -8.92 -20.98 34.14
N THR A 286 -7.93 -20.21 33.69
CA THR A 286 -7.92 -18.74 33.81
C THR A 286 -8.51 -18.11 32.55
N GLY A 287 -8.87 -16.81 32.60
CA GLY A 287 -9.27 -16.09 31.39
C GLY A 287 -8.21 -16.13 30.28
N ILE A 288 -6.93 -16.06 30.64
CA ILE A 288 -5.82 -16.18 29.68
C ILE A 288 -5.78 -17.59 29.07
N GLY A 289 -6.01 -18.63 29.87
CA GLY A 289 -6.09 -20.01 29.37
C GLY A 289 -7.25 -20.22 28.40
N ILE A 290 -8.43 -19.67 28.69
CA ILE A 290 -9.59 -19.71 27.78
C ILE A 290 -9.26 -18.95 26.48
N MET A 291 -8.66 -17.76 26.58
CA MET A 291 -8.26 -16.98 25.40
C MET A 291 -7.19 -17.69 24.56
N ALA A 292 -6.27 -18.45 25.18
CA ALA A 292 -5.30 -19.27 24.46
C ALA A 292 -5.95 -20.39 23.63
N GLU A 293 -7.05 -20.98 24.12
CA GLU A 293 -7.84 -21.94 23.34
C GLU A 293 -8.58 -21.25 22.17
N ILE A 294 -9.08 -20.03 22.37
CA ILE A 294 -9.63 -19.20 21.28
C ILE A 294 -8.58 -18.97 20.19
N ILE A 295 -7.37 -18.53 20.58
CA ILE A 295 -6.25 -18.32 19.65
C ILE A 295 -5.93 -19.59 18.87
N SER A 296 -5.78 -20.71 19.58
CA SER A 296 -5.49 -22.02 18.96
C SER A 296 -6.59 -22.45 17.98
N ALA A 297 -7.86 -22.18 18.32
CA ALA A 297 -9.00 -22.51 17.47
C ALA A 297 -9.04 -21.64 16.19
N LEU A 298 -8.65 -20.37 16.29
CA LEU A 298 -8.51 -19.48 15.13
C LEU A 298 -7.33 -19.91 14.25
N GLU A 299 -6.14 -20.09 14.82
CA GLU A 299 -4.91 -20.38 14.04
C GLU A 299 -4.90 -21.77 13.40
N SER A 300 -5.65 -22.73 13.95
CA SER A 300 -5.78 -24.08 13.36
C SER A 300 -6.63 -24.14 12.08
N LYS A 301 -7.26 -23.03 11.67
CA LYS A 301 -8.17 -22.96 10.52
C LYS A 301 -7.86 -21.76 9.60
N PRO A 302 -6.70 -21.75 8.92
CA PRO A 302 -6.40 -20.71 7.94
C PRO A 302 -7.39 -20.75 6.77
N TYR A 303 -7.60 -19.60 6.13
CA TYR A 303 -8.42 -19.51 4.91
C TYR A 303 -7.74 -20.22 3.75
N GLU A 304 -8.50 -20.71 2.77
CA GLU A 304 -7.91 -21.33 1.58
C GLU A 304 -7.52 -20.27 0.54
N PRO A 305 -6.29 -20.32 -0.03
CA PRO A 305 -5.92 -19.47 -1.16
C PRO A 305 -6.73 -19.84 -2.40
N ALA A 306 -7.01 -18.86 -3.27
CA ALA A 306 -7.69 -19.10 -4.55
C ALA A 306 -7.25 -18.11 -5.62
N ILE A 307 -6.85 -18.61 -6.80
CA ILE A 307 -6.66 -17.77 -7.99
C ILE A 307 -8.01 -17.62 -8.67
N LEU A 308 -8.51 -16.39 -8.77
CA LEU A 308 -9.73 -16.10 -9.52
C LEU A 308 -9.40 -15.78 -10.97
N LYS A 309 -10.14 -16.37 -11.92
CA LYS A 309 -9.96 -16.08 -13.34
C LYS A 309 -10.22 -14.59 -13.62
N GLY A 310 -9.28 -13.94 -14.31
CA GLY A 310 -9.35 -12.51 -14.61
C GLY A 310 -8.96 -11.58 -13.44
N SER A 311 -8.58 -12.12 -12.28
CA SER A 311 -7.98 -11.33 -11.20
C SER A 311 -6.63 -10.72 -11.61
N PRO A 312 -6.15 -9.68 -10.91
CA PRO A 312 -4.82 -9.11 -11.17
C PRO A 312 -3.71 -10.16 -11.20
N VAL A 313 -3.65 -11.03 -10.17
CA VAL A 313 -2.71 -12.16 -10.10
C VAL A 313 -2.82 -13.08 -11.31
N TYR A 314 -4.04 -13.46 -11.71
CA TYR A 314 -4.23 -14.31 -12.89
C TYR A 314 -3.73 -13.63 -14.18
N ASN A 315 -4.04 -12.34 -14.37
CA ASN A 315 -3.64 -11.59 -15.56
C ASN A 315 -2.11 -11.38 -15.61
N HIS A 316 -1.46 -11.21 -14.47
CA HIS A 316 0.00 -11.21 -14.39
C HIS A 316 0.58 -12.56 -14.85
N LEU A 317 0.04 -13.68 -14.39
CA LEU A 317 0.49 -15.01 -14.86
C LEU A 317 0.26 -15.18 -16.38
N VAL A 318 -0.81 -14.62 -16.95
CA VAL A 318 -1.04 -14.58 -18.41
C VAL A 318 0.02 -13.74 -19.12
N CYS A 319 0.39 -12.57 -18.58
CA CYS A 319 1.48 -11.73 -19.12
C CYS A 319 2.85 -12.42 -19.01
N LEU A 320 3.08 -13.18 -17.94
CA LEU A 320 4.29 -14.00 -17.76
C LEU A 320 4.39 -15.05 -18.87
N ALA A 321 3.29 -15.78 -19.11
CA ALA A 321 3.22 -16.81 -20.14
C ALA A 321 3.42 -16.26 -21.56
N ARG A 322 2.96 -15.03 -21.83
CA ARG A 322 3.11 -14.38 -23.13
C ARG A 322 4.52 -13.83 -23.37
N HIS A 323 5.06 -13.08 -22.40
CA HIS A 323 6.27 -12.28 -22.60
C HIS A 323 7.56 -12.98 -22.14
N SER A 324 7.44 -13.99 -21.27
CA SER A 324 8.55 -14.83 -20.78
C SER A 324 8.19 -16.33 -20.81
N PRO A 325 7.85 -16.90 -21.99
CA PRO A 325 7.26 -18.24 -22.13
C PRO A 325 8.13 -19.40 -21.60
N ASP A 326 9.45 -19.18 -21.49
CA ASP A 326 10.40 -20.19 -21.02
C ASP A 326 10.68 -20.12 -19.51
N SER A 327 10.23 -19.06 -18.82
CA SER A 327 10.55 -18.83 -17.40
C SER A 327 9.91 -19.86 -16.47
N HIS A 328 8.64 -20.23 -16.72
CA HIS A 328 7.84 -21.11 -15.87
C HIS A 328 6.87 -21.99 -16.67
N THR A 329 7.41 -22.93 -17.44
CA THR A 329 6.63 -23.80 -18.34
C THR A 329 5.47 -24.53 -17.67
N LYS A 330 5.62 -24.96 -16.41
CA LYS A 330 4.53 -25.62 -15.66
C LYS A 330 3.36 -24.67 -15.35
N LEU A 331 3.63 -23.42 -14.96
CA LEU A 331 2.57 -22.41 -14.77
C LEU A 331 1.84 -22.17 -16.10
N HIS A 332 2.58 -22.07 -17.20
CA HIS A 332 2.02 -21.82 -18.52
C HIS A 332 1.13 -22.98 -18.99
N ASP A 333 1.57 -24.22 -18.81
CA ASP A 333 0.77 -25.41 -19.13
C ASP A 333 -0.53 -25.48 -18.32
N LEU A 334 -0.47 -25.10 -17.04
CA LEU A 334 -1.64 -25.08 -16.15
C LEU A 334 -2.62 -23.97 -16.53
N LEU A 335 -2.11 -22.79 -16.91
CA LEU A 335 -2.93 -21.71 -17.49
C LEU A 335 -3.62 -22.14 -18.79
N LYS A 336 -2.90 -22.79 -19.72
CA LYS A 336 -3.49 -23.30 -20.98
C LYS A 336 -4.61 -24.32 -20.72
N LYS A 337 -4.50 -25.11 -19.65
CA LYS A 337 -5.49 -26.11 -19.24
C LYS A 337 -6.64 -25.54 -18.40
N ASP A 338 -6.58 -24.27 -18.01
CA ASP A 338 -7.54 -23.63 -17.11
C ASP A 338 -7.68 -24.36 -15.74
N ASP A 339 -6.60 -25.01 -15.26
CA ASP A 339 -6.59 -25.76 -14.00
C ASP A 339 -6.15 -24.85 -12.84
N LEU A 340 -7.07 -24.00 -12.36
CA LEU A 340 -6.79 -22.96 -11.35
C LEU A 340 -6.31 -23.51 -10.01
N GLU A 341 -6.77 -24.70 -9.60
CA GLU A 341 -6.34 -25.33 -8.34
C GLU A 341 -4.88 -25.75 -8.41
N LYS A 342 -4.46 -26.44 -9.48
CA LYS A 342 -3.05 -26.78 -9.65
C LYS A 342 -2.19 -25.56 -9.95
N LEU A 343 -2.74 -24.56 -10.63
CA LEU A 343 -2.04 -23.29 -10.88
C LEU A 343 -1.73 -22.58 -9.56
N LYS A 344 -2.70 -22.52 -8.64
CA LYS A 344 -2.53 -22.02 -7.27
C LYS A 344 -1.46 -22.82 -6.52
N ASP A 345 -1.54 -24.15 -6.54
CA ASP A 345 -0.56 -25.00 -5.84
C ASP A 345 0.86 -24.80 -6.40
N GLU A 346 1.01 -24.70 -7.72
CA GLU A 346 2.30 -24.45 -8.36
C GLU A 346 2.83 -23.05 -8.04
N LEU A 347 1.97 -22.03 -8.06
CA LEU A 347 2.35 -20.67 -7.69
C LEU A 347 2.90 -20.61 -6.27
N ILE A 348 2.19 -21.23 -5.30
CA ILE A 348 2.61 -21.28 -3.90
C ILE A 348 3.86 -22.13 -3.73
N HIS A 349 4.03 -23.19 -4.52
CA HIS A 349 5.24 -24.01 -4.50
C HIS A 349 6.48 -23.22 -4.97
N LEU A 350 6.33 -22.39 -6.01
CA LEU A 350 7.40 -21.54 -6.53
C LEU A 350 7.70 -20.37 -5.58
N ASP A 351 6.65 -19.74 -5.07
CA ASP A 351 6.72 -18.59 -4.17
C ASP A 351 5.72 -18.77 -3.01
N PRO A 352 6.17 -19.31 -1.85
CA PRO A 352 5.29 -19.54 -0.71
C PRO A 352 4.64 -18.26 -0.16
N MET A 353 5.21 -17.09 -0.43
CA MET A 353 4.67 -15.81 -0.01
C MET A 353 3.54 -15.34 -0.93
N ALA A 354 3.49 -15.81 -2.18
CA ALA A 354 2.41 -15.50 -3.13
C ALA A 354 1.03 -15.91 -2.62
N LYS A 355 0.94 -16.88 -1.69
CA LYS A 355 -0.34 -17.26 -1.09
C LYS A 355 -1.06 -16.05 -0.46
N PHE A 356 -0.31 -15.08 0.09
CA PHE A 356 -0.91 -13.96 0.83
C PHE A 356 -1.59 -12.91 -0.05
N THR A 357 -1.29 -12.89 -1.35
CA THR A 357 -2.02 -12.06 -2.34
C THR A 357 -3.36 -12.68 -2.73
N ILE A 358 -3.51 -14.00 -2.58
CA ILE A 358 -4.69 -14.78 -2.99
C ILE A 358 -5.44 -15.45 -1.84
N GLN A 359 -5.11 -15.14 -0.58
CA GLN A 359 -5.66 -15.78 0.63
C GLN A 359 -6.08 -14.71 1.63
N THR A 360 -7.23 -14.84 2.27
CA THR A 360 -7.54 -14.02 3.46
C THR A 360 -6.55 -14.37 4.57
N THR A 361 -5.84 -13.38 5.08
CA THR A 361 -4.84 -13.60 6.13
C THR A 361 -5.42 -13.21 7.48
N GLN A 362 -4.96 -13.89 8.52
CA GLN A 362 -5.26 -13.56 9.90
C GLN A 362 -3.97 -13.52 10.71
N ALA A 363 -3.86 -12.58 11.63
CA ALA A 363 -2.73 -12.45 12.54
C ALA A 363 -3.22 -12.09 13.94
N VAL A 364 -2.80 -12.86 14.95
CA VAL A 364 -3.05 -12.53 16.36
C VAL A 364 -1.91 -11.68 16.86
N ASP A 365 -2.15 -10.36 16.94
CA ASP A 365 -1.07 -9.41 17.20
C ASP A 365 -1.05 -8.93 18.66
N ILE A 366 -2.21 -8.89 19.33
CA ILE A 366 -2.33 -8.31 20.67
C ILE A 366 -3.04 -9.27 21.62
N ILE A 367 -2.41 -9.55 22.76
CA ILE A 367 -3.08 -10.11 23.94
C ILE A 367 -2.74 -9.28 25.19
N ARG A 368 -3.77 -8.89 25.94
CA ARG A 368 -3.62 -8.11 27.19
C ARG A 368 -4.47 -8.73 28.30
N GLY A 369 -3.84 -9.11 29.42
CA GLY A 369 -4.53 -9.63 30.59
C GLY A 369 -3.59 -9.87 31.76
N GLY A 370 -4.10 -9.72 32.99
CA GLY A 370 -3.33 -9.87 34.22
C GLY A 370 -2.58 -8.61 34.63
N GLN A 371 -2.44 -8.42 35.94
CA GLN A 371 -1.65 -7.31 36.51
C GLN A 371 -0.60 -7.82 37.51
N LYS A 372 -0.87 -8.95 38.18
CA LYS A 372 0.01 -9.54 39.19
C LYS A 372 -0.18 -11.05 39.24
N ILE A 373 0.91 -11.80 39.43
CA ILE A 373 0.93 -13.28 39.36
C ILE A 373 0.04 -13.99 40.39
N ASN A 374 -0.30 -13.33 41.51
CA ASN A 374 -1.12 -13.90 42.57
C ASN A 374 -2.63 -13.59 42.45
N ALA A 375 -3.06 -12.97 41.35
CA ALA A 375 -4.46 -12.68 41.06
C ALA A 375 -4.83 -13.13 39.64
N MET A 376 -5.89 -13.93 39.52
CA MET A 376 -6.42 -14.34 38.24
C MET A 376 -7.10 -13.15 37.54
N PRO A 377 -6.84 -12.90 36.25
CA PRO A 377 -7.42 -11.77 35.54
C PRO A 377 -8.91 -11.95 35.30
N GLU A 378 -9.67 -10.88 35.54
CA GLU A 378 -11.10 -10.79 35.27
C GLU A 378 -11.41 -10.39 33.83
N VAL A 379 -10.46 -9.71 33.17
CA VAL A 379 -10.60 -9.25 31.77
C VAL A 379 -9.35 -9.62 30.98
N VAL A 380 -9.56 -10.20 29.80
CA VAL A 380 -8.52 -10.49 28.81
C VAL A 380 -8.97 -9.99 27.44
N ASN A 381 -8.13 -9.19 26.78
CA ASN A 381 -8.37 -8.65 25.45
C ASN A 381 -7.47 -9.33 24.42
N LEU A 382 -8.02 -9.63 23.26
CA LEU A 382 -7.35 -10.20 22.10
C LEU A 382 -7.66 -9.34 20.87
N GLY A 383 -6.64 -8.92 20.14
CA GLY A 383 -6.77 -8.23 18.85
C GLY A 383 -6.27 -9.11 17.72
N VAL A 384 -7.11 -9.31 16.70
CA VAL A 384 -6.80 -10.12 15.52
C VAL A 384 -6.99 -9.29 14.26
N ASN A 385 -5.93 -9.10 13.48
CA ASN A 385 -5.96 -8.41 12.20
C ASN A 385 -6.33 -9.38 11.08
N TYR A 386 -7.19 -8.96 10.16
CA TYR A 386 -7.50 -9.69 8.95
C TYR A 386 -7.26 -8.83 7.70
N ARG A 387 -6.63 -9.42 6.67
CA ARG A 387 -6.61 -8.87 5.30
C ARG A 387 -7.45 -9.76 4.41
N VAL A 388 -8.56 -9.25 3.92
CA VAL A 388 -9.64 -10.01 3.27
C VAL A 388 -9.41 -10.10 1.76
N ALA A 389 -9.26 -11.31 1.25
CA ALA A 389 -9.05 -11.56 -0.18
C ALA A 389 -10.35 -11.37 -0.99
N PRO A 390 -10.27 -11.14 -2.33
CA PRO A 390 -11.45 -10.84 -3.15
C PRO A 390 -12.55 -11.90 -3.18
N GLN A 391 -12.24 -13.16 -2.87
CA GLN A 391 -13.21 -14.26 -2.78
C GLN A 391 -13.96 -14.35 -1.44
N ASP A 392 -13.59 -13.52 -0.46
CA ASP A 392 -14.19 -13.46 0.87
C ASP A 392 -14.87 -12.10 1.09
N SER A 393 -15.52 -11.93 2.25
CA SER A 393 -16.17 -10.68 2.68
C SER A 393 -15.92 -10.44 4.16
N LEU A 394 -16.14 -9.19 4.62
CA LEU A 394 -16.04 -8.85 6.04
C LEU A 394 -17.01 -9.70 6.88
N ASP A 395 -18.26 -9.84 6.41
CA ASP A 395 -19.29 -10.66 7.04
C ASP A 395 -18.84 -12.12 7.16
N LYS A 396 -18.27 -12.70 6.10
CA LYS A 396 -17.76 -14.07 6.10
C LYS A 396 -16.61 -14.24 7.10
N VAL A 397 -15.74 -13.22 7.26
CA VAL A 397 -14.67 -13.25 8.27
C VAL A 397 -15.25 -13.23 9.67
N GLN A 398 -16.21 -12.36 9.93
CA GLN A 398 -16.90 -12.25 11.22
C GLN A 398 -17.64 -13.54 11.60
N GLU A 399 -18.37 -14.13 10.66
CA GLU A 399 -19.06 -15.41 10.82
C GLU A 399 -18.09 -16.56 11.08
N GLN A 400 -16.99 -16.63 10.33
CA GLN A 400 -15.96 -17.65 10.52
C GLN A 400 -15.24 -17.52 11.87
N PHE A 401 -14.97 -16.30 12.34
CA PHE A 401 -14.42 -16.07 13.67
C PHE A 401 -15.29 -16.76 14.73
N VAL A 402 -16.59 -16.44 14.75
CA VAL A 402 -17.56 -17.03 15.71
C VAL A 402 -17.63 -18.54 15.56
N LYS A 403 -17.74 -19.05 14.34
CA LYS A 403 -17.79 -20.49 14.05
C LYS A 403 -16.53 -21.22 14.54
N ASN A 404 -15.36 -20.60 14.42
CA ASN A 404 -14.10 -21.23 14.80
C ASN A 404 -13.96 -21.39 16.30
N ILE A 405 -14.55 -20.47 17.08
CA ILE A 405 -14.45 -20.45 18.55
C ILE A 405 -15.68 -21.06 19.25
N ASP A 406 -16.71 -21.48 18.50
CA ASP A 406 -17.97 -22.03 19.04
C ASP A 406 -17.75 -23.18 20.03
N ALA A 407 -16.83 -24.09 19.73
CA ALA A 407 -16.48 -25.19 20.64
C ALA A 407 -15.91 -24.68 21.98
N VAL A 408 -15.17 -23.58 21.97
CA VAL A 408 -14.62 -22.96 23.19
C VAL A 408 -15.74 -22.26 23.97
N ILE A 409 -16.64 -21.55 23.28
CA ILE A 409 -17.82 -20.91 23.88
C ILE A 409 -18.67 -21.96 24.62
N GLN A 410 -18.95 -23.09 23.97
CA GLN A 410 -19.74 -24.18 24.56
C GLN A 410 -19.00 -24.87 25.72
N LYS A 411 -17.70 -25.16 25.56
CA LYS A 411 -16.87 -25.80 26.60
C LYS A 411 -16.86 -25.03 27.92
N TYR A 412 -16.85 -23.69 27.84
CA TYR A 412 -16.79 -22.81 29.01
C TYR A 412 -18.13 -22.15 29.38
N ASN A 413 -19.21 -22.48 28.67
CA ASN A 413 -20.54 -21.90 28.83
C ASN A 413 -20.49 -20.36 28.85
N LEU A 414 -19.77 -19.77 27.88
CA LEU A 414 -19.65 -18.32 27.74
C LEU A 414 -20.92 -17.73 27.11
N THR A 415 -21.37 -16.60 27.62
CA THR A 415 -22.31 -15.76 26.88
C THR A 415 -21.58 -14.97 25.80
N LEU A 416 -22.20 -14.76 24.64
CA LEU A 416 -21.60 -14.06 23.50
C LEU A 416 -22.41 -12.81 23.14
N SER A 417 -21.71 -11.69 22.96
CA SER A 417 -22.20 -10.53 22.22
C SER A 417 -21.27 -10.29 21.04
N ALA A 418 -21.73 -10.62 19.83
CA ALA A 418 -20.92 -10.51 18.63
C ALA A 418 -21.42 -9.38 17.74
N TYR A 419 -20.57 -8.35 17.56
CA TYR A 419 -20.80 -7.23 16.65
C TYR A 419 -22.12 -6.46 16.96
N GLU A 420 -22.59 -5.62 16.03
CA GLU A 420 -23.72 -4.72 16.28
C GLU A 420 -25.10 -5.43 16.34
N ASP A 421 -25.21 -6.73 16.03
CA ASP A 421 -26.53 -7.35 15.79
C ASP A 421 -26.77 -8.78 16.33
N ASP A 422 -25.88 -9.39 17.10
CA ASP A 422 -26.06 -10.79 17.54
C ASP A 422 -25.94 -10.98 19.06
N SER A 423 -27.07 -10.87 19.77
CA SER A 423 -27.21 -11.35 21.16
C SER A 423 -27.70 -12.80 21.19
N LYS A 424 -26.85 -13.74 20.75
CA LYS A 424 -27.14 -15.17 20.88
C LYS A 424 -26.79 -15.63 22.29
N SER A 425 -27.79 -15.67 23.18
CA SER A 425 -27.66 -16.39 24.46
C SER A 425 -27.95 -17.87 24.20
N GLN A 426 -26.96 -18.74 24.29
CA GLN A 426 -27.19 -20.18 24.44
C GLN A 426 -26.82 -20.60 25.85
N ASN A 427 -27.75 -21.29 26.50
CA ASN A 427 -27.64 -21.69 27.89
C ASN A 427 -27.89 -23.19 27.96
N THR A 428 -26.84 -24.00 28.14
CA THR A 428 -26.96 -25.42 28.48
C THR A 428 -25.78 -25.87 29.34
N LYS A 429 -26.04 -26.12 30.64
CA LYS A 429 -25.03 -26.51 31.63
C LYS A 429 -24.67 -27.99 31.59
N ALA A 430 -23.37 -28.27 31.61
CA ALA A 430 -22.67 -29.07 32.62
C ALA A 430 -21.18 -28.64 32.69
N GLY A 431 -20.71 -28.06 33.82
CA GLY A 431 -19.32 -27.59 33.99
C GLY A 431 -19.12 -26.59 35.15
N PHE A 432 -17.87 -26.13 35.37
CA PHE A 432 -17.54 -25.05 36.33
C PHE A 432 -18.16 -23.72 35.85
N ASP A 433 -18.72 -22.94 36.76
CA ASP A 433 -19.40 -21.67 36.43
C ASP A 433 -18.39 -20.51 36.39
N TYR A 434 -17.96 -20.15 35.19
CA TYR A 434 -17.02 -19.06 34.97
C TYR A 434 -17.68 -17.67 35.01
N ASP A 435 -19.01 -17.58 34.99
CA ASP A 435 -19.77 -16.35 34.77
C ASP A 435 -19.19 -15.54 33.59
N GLY A 436 -18.91 -16.26 32.49
CA GLY A 436 -18.11 -15.77 31.38
C GLY A 436 -18.93 -15.01 30.35
N HIS A 437 -18.42 -13.85 29.93
CA HIS A 437 -18.97 -13.06 28.84
C HIS A 437 -17.88 -12.71 27.84
N LEU A 438 -18.08 -13.10 26.57
CA LEU A 438 -17.21 -12.76 25.46
C LEU A 438 -17.90 -11.71 24.60
N LYS A 439 -17.25 -10.56 24.44
CA LYS A 439 -17.69 -9.50 23.54
C LYS A 439 -16.76 -9.45 22.34
N LEU A 440 -17.33 -9.47 21.12
CA LEU A 440 -16.59 -9.27 19.87
C LEU A 440 -16.97 -7.92 19.24
N THR A 441 -15.96 -7.16 18.82
CA THR A 441 -16.14 -5.91 18.07
C THR A 441 -15.27 -5.91 16.82
N ALA A 442 -15.80 -5.40 15.71
CA ALA A 442 -15.06 -5.20 14.48
C ALA A 442 -14.77 -3.70 14.27
N ILE A 443 -13.52 -3.37 13.99
CA ILE A 443 -13.08 -2.00 13.67
C ILE A 443 -12.21 -2.00 12.41
N ARG A 444 -11.91 -0.80 11.88
CA ARG A 444 -11.13 -0.61 10.65
C ARG A 444 -11.70 -1.36 9.44
N ASN A 445 -13.02 -1.38 9.32
CA ASN A 445 -13.73 -2.06 8.23
C ASN A 445 -13.43 -1.38 6.89
N SER A 446 -12.63 -2.03 6.06
CA SER A 446 -12.35 -1.63 4.69
C SER A 446 -12.70 -2.79 3.77
N VAL A 447 -13.59 -2.55 2.82
CA VAL A 447 -13.95 -3.56 1.82
C VAL A 447 -12.83 -3.71 0.80
N THR A 448 -12.72 -4.90 0.20
CA THR A 448 -11.86 -5.11 -0.97
C THR A 448 -12.24 -4.10 -2.05
N THR A 449 -11.25 -3.41 -2.61
CA THR A 449 -11.54 -2.38 -3.62
C THR A 449 -11.98 -3.02 -4.94
N PRO A 450 -12.75 -2.30 -5.77
CA PRO A 450 -12.93 -2.68 -7.16
C PRO A 450 -11.58 -2.80 -7.88
N VAL A 451 -11.53 -3.63 -8.92
CA VAL A 451 -10.36 -3.73 -9.82
C VAL A 451 -10.38 -2.53 -10.76
N SER A 452 -9.34 -1.70 -10.70
CA SER A 452 -9.15 -0.59 -11.63
C SER A 452 -8.92 -1.09 -13.06
N PRO A 453 -9.47 -0.43 -14.09
CA PRO A 453 -9.27 -0.82 -15.48
C PRO A 453 -7.78 -0.89 -15.86
N THR A 454 -7.38 -1.98 -16.51
CA THR A 454 -6.06 -2.17 -17.12
C THR A 454 -6.12 -2.12 -18.64
N SER A 455 -7.04 -1.30 -19.17
CA SER A 455 -7.20 -1.02 -20.60
C SER A 455 -7.95 0.31 -20.79
N GLY A 456 -7.83 0.88 -21.99
CA GLY A 456 -8.47 2.13 -22.35
C GLY A 456 -7.61 3.36 -22.06
N PRO A 457 -8.08 4.57 -22.43
CA PRO A 457 -7.24 5.76 -22.57
C PRO A 457 -6.39 6.10 -21.34
N ILE A 458 -6.97 5.95 -20.14
CA ILE A 458 -6.28 6.25 -18.88
C ILE A 458 -5.14 5.26 -18.62
N TRP A 459 -5.42 3.98 -18.73
CA TRP A 459 -4.41 2.93 -18.59
C TRP A 459 -3.36 3.02 -19.69
N ASP A 460 -3.76 3.36 -20.92
CA ASP A 460 -2.84 3.47 -22.05
C ASP A 460 -1.79 4.57 -21.82
N ILE A 461 -2.20 5.70 -21.26
CA ILE A 461 -1.29 6.78 -20.88
C ILE A 461 -0.40 6.36 -19.71
N PHE A 462 -0.98 5.80 -18.65
CA PHE A 462 -0.23 5.39 -17.46
C PHE A 462 0.81 4.30 -17.79
N SER A 463 0.37 3.19 -18.38
CA SER A 463 1.25 2.08 -18.77
C SER A 463 2.20 2.44 -19.91
N GLY A 464 1.81 3.29 -20.85
CA GLY A 464 2.71 3.84 -21.87
C GLY A 464 3.83 4.68 -21.26
N THR A 465 3.52 5.48 -20.22
CA THR A 465 4.50 6.28 -19.47
C THR A 465 5.43 5.39 -18.66
N ILE A 466 4.92 4.32 -18.05
CA ILE A 466 5.74 3.31 -17.35
C ILE A 466 6.75 2.69 -18.31
N GLN A 467 6.30 2.27 -19.50
CA GLN A 467 7.19 1.67 -20.51
C GLN A 467 8.33 2.63 -20.88
N HIS A 468 8.02 3.91 -21.07
CA HIS A 468 9.03 4.93 -21.37
C HIS A 468 10.02 5.11 -20.20
N SER A 469 9.49 5.31 -18.99
CA SER A 469 10.25 5.70 -17.80
C SER A 469 11.10 4.57 -17.22
N PHE A 470 10.89 3.32 -17.64
CA PHE A 470 11.66 2.17 -17.17
C PHE A 470 12.33 1.39 -18.30
N ALA A 471 12.33 1.94 -19.53
CA ALA A 471 13.02 1.35 -20.66
C ALA A 471 14.52 1.15 -20.36
N PHE A 472 15.08 0.05 -20.84
CA PHE A 472 16.49 -0.30 -20.69
C PHE A 472 17.00 -1.07 -21.91
N ASP A 473 18.31 -1.05 -22.12
CA ASP A 473 18.92 -1.63 -23.32
C ASP A 473 18.69 -3.15 -23.40
N GLY A 474 18.20 -3.59 -24.55
CA GLY A 474 18.09 -5.01 -24.87
C GLY A 474 16.97 -5.77 -24.16
N GLY A 475 16.07 -5.08 -23.45
CA GLY A 475 14.93 -5.71 -22.76
C GLY A 475 13.57 -5.15 -23.16
N LYS A 476 12.53 -5.61 -22.45
CA LYS A 476 11.12 -5.19 -22.57
C LYS A 476 10.63 -4.67 -21.22
N VAL A 477 9.70 -3.72 -21.22
CA VAL A 477 8.96 -3.29 -20.03
C VAL A 477 7.51 -3.70 -20.20
N VAL A 478 6.98 -4.45 -19.23
CA VAL A 478 5.62 -4.99 -19.22
C VAL A 478 4.90 -4.48 -17.98
N PRO A 479 4.17 -3.36 -18.07
CA PRO A 479 3.26 -2.94 -17.01
C PRO A 479 2.09 -3.92 -16.92
N VAL A 480 1.83 -4.45 -15.74
CA VAL A 480 0.68 -5.33 -15.48
C VAL A 480 0.12 -5.07 -14.09
N GLY A 481 -1.19 -4.89 -14.01
CA GLY A 481 -1.86 -4.60 -12.74
C GLY A 481 -1.76 -5.76 -11.75
N GLU A 482 -1.49 -5.46 -10.48
CA GLU A 482 -1.41 -6.46 -9.40
C GLU A 482 -2.34 -6.13 -8.21
N ILE A 483 -2.52 -7.05 -7.28
CA ILE A 483 -3.23 -6.81 -6.01
C ILE A 483 -2.26 -6.46 -4.87
N MET A 484 -2.62 -5.46 -4.07
CA MET A 484 -1.94 -5.12 -2.83
C MET A 484 -2.53 -5.85 -1.62
N THR A 485 -1.65 -6.27 -0.72
CA THR A 485 -2.05 -6.87 0.57
C THR A 485 -2.39 -5.85 1.64
N GLY A 486 -1.77 -4.66 1.57
CA GLY A 486 -2.07 -3.49 2.39
C GLY A 486 -3.16 -2.61 1.77
N ASN A 487 -3.50 -1.54 2.48
CA ASN A 487 -4.37 -0.48 2.00
C ASN A 487 -3.61 0.84 2.07
N THR A 488 -3.90 1.77 1.16
CA THR A 488 -3.43 3.16 1.18
C THR A 488 -4.60 4.11 1.44
N ASP A 489 -4.34 5.42 1.37
CA ASP A 489 -5.35 6.48 1.43
C ASP A 489 -6.43 6.36 0.34
N THR A 490 -6.12 5.73 -0.80
CA THR A 490 -7.03 5.57 -1.93
C THR A 490 -8.35 4.86 -1.65
N ARG A 491 -8.47 4.07 -0.57
CA ARG A 491 -9.77 3.51 -0.13
C ARG A 491 -10.81 4.59 0.17
N HIS A 492 -10.35 5.81 0.44
CA HIS A 492 -11.18 6.99 0.69
C HIS A 492 -11.55 7.75 -0.59
N TYR A 493 -11.02 7.32 -1.75
CA TYR A 493 -11.20 7.98 -3.05
C TYR A 493 -12.03 7.16 -4.05
N LEU A 494 -12.62 6.04 -3.62
CA LEU A 494 -13.30 5.09 -4.53
C LEU A 494 -14.49 5.71 -5.31
N ASN A 495 -15.14 6.75 -4.79
CA ASN A 495 -16.22 7.44 -5.49
C ASN A 495 -15.71 8.44 -6.55
N LEU A 496 -14.47 8.91 -6.42
CA LEU A 496 -13.90 9.95 -7.29
C LEU A 496 -13.46 9.42 -8.65
N SER A 497 -13.12 8.13 -8.75
CA SER A 497 -12.60 7.53 -9.96
C SER A 497 -12.77 6.00 -9.99
N PRO A 498 -13.04 5.41 -11.15
CA PRO A 498 -12.83 3.98 -11.35
C PRO A 498 -11.37 3.65 -11.68
N ASN A 499 -10.53 4.64 -12.03
CA ASN A 499 -9.13 4.42 -12.41
C ASN A 499 -8.20 4.87 -11.27
N ILE A 500 -8.04 4.00 -10.29
CA ILE A 500 -7.23 4.25 -9.10
C ILE A 500 -6.05 3.27 -9.08
N TYR A 501 -4.85 3.80 -9.25
CA TYR A 501 -3.62 3.01 -9.29
C TYR A 501 -2.75 3.33 -8.08
N ARG A 502 -2.01 2.33 -7.62
CA ARG A 502 -1.15 2.40 -6.43
C ARG A 502 0.23 1.94 -6.80
N TRP A 503 1.18 2.85 -6.85
CA TRP A 503 2.53 2.50 -7.24
C TRP A 503 3.52 3.57 -6.86
N THR A 504 4.39 3.24 -5.90
CA THR A 504 5.64 3.95 -5.68
C THR A 504 6.66 3.38 -6.67
N PRO A 505 7.12 4.17 -7.66
CA PRO A 505 7.89 3.68 -8.82
C PRO A 505 9.37 3.45 -8.48
N SER A 506 9.62 2.68 -7.42
CA SER A 506 10.94 2.32 -6.92
C SER A 506 11.44 1.04 -7.61
N ARG A 507 12.72 1.02 -7.99
CA ARG A 507 13.36 -0.19 -8.52
C ARG A 507 13.52 -1.25 -7.42
N GLN A 508 13.77 -2.48 -7.83
CA GLN A 508 14.05 -3.56 -6.88
C GLN A 508 15.24 -3.18 -5.97
N ARG A 509 15.04 -3.28 -4.65
CA ARG A 509 15.99 -2.82 -3.60
C ARG A 509 16.30 -1.31 -3.63
N GLY A 510 15.39 -0.51 -4.20
CA GLY A 510 15.43 0.93 -4.10
C GLY A 510 15.05 1.43 -2.72
N SER A 511 14.22 0.69 -1.99
CA SER A 511 13.79 0.97 -0.62
C SER A 511 13.97 -0.26 0.25
N GLU A 512 14.31 -0.07 1.52
CA GLU A 512 14.44 -1.14 2.50
C GLU A 512 13.85 -0.74 3.85
N ASN A 513 13.37 -1.75 4.59
CA ASN A 513 12.95 -1.62 5.99
C ASN A 513 11.78 -0.65 6.27
N ILE A 514 10.82 -0.56 5.34
CA ILE A 514 9.54 0.12 5.59
C ILE A 514 8.92 -0.42 6.89
N HIS A 515 8.43 0.50 7.73
CA HIS A 515 7.85 0.26 9.06
C HIS A 515 8.78 -0.36 10.12
N THR A 516 10.07 -0.57 9.84
CA THR A 516 11.02 -1.14 10.80
C THR A 516 12.29 -0.31 10.96
N VAL A 517 13.23 -0.81 11.75
CA VAL A 517 14.53 -0.19 12.05
C VAL A 517 15.34 -0.05 10.77
N ASP A 518 16.07 1.06 10.66
CA ASP A 518 16.95 1.35 9.52
C ASP A 518 16.20 1.46 8.18
N GLU A 519 15.00 2.04 8.20
CA GLU A 519 14.30 2.47 6.98
C GLU A 519 15.18 3.39 6.14
N ARG A 520 15.27 3.10 4.84
CA ARG A 520 16.15 3.84 3.91
C ARG A 520 15.73 3.70 2.46
N ILE A 521 16.05 4.72 1.67
CA ILE A 521 15.88 4.74 0.20
C ILE A 521 17.22 5.01 -0.50
N ARG A 522 17.50 4.32 -1.60
CA ARG A 522 18.57 4.66 -2.53
C ARG A 522 18.19 5.94 -3.24
N ILE A 523 19.06 6.94 -3.23
CA ILE A 523 18.74 8.21 -3.89
C ILE A 523 18.60 8.02 -5.41
N GLU A 524 19.32 7.10 -6.03
CA GLU A 524 19.11 6.76 -7.45
C GLU A 524 17.67 6.29 -7.72
N SER A 525 17.10 5.45 -6.84
CA SER A 525 15.71 5.02 -6.96
C SER A 525 14.75 6.17 -6.69
N HIS A 526 15.06 7.08 -5.76
CA HIS A 526 14.31 8.31 -5.59
C HIS A 526 14.33 9.17 -6.88
N MET A 527 15.48 9.27 -7.57
CA MET A 527 15.59 9.99 -8.84
C MET A 527 14.71 9.37 -9.93
N ASP A 528 14.65 8.05 -10.03
CA ASP A 528 13.73 7.36 -10.96
C ASP A 528 12.26 7.75 -10.69
N ILE A 529 11.88 7.86 -9.41
CA ILE A 529 10.54 8.31 -9.00
C ILE A 529 10.28 9.75 -9.46
N VAL A 530 11.24 10.68 -9.27
CA VAL A 530 11.08 12.08 -9.73
C VAL A 530 10.89 12.13 -11.25
N LYS A 531 11.71 11.38 -12.01
CA LYS A 531 11.63 11.34 -13.47
C LYS A 531 10.30 10.78 -13.95
N PHE A 532 9.84 9.68 -13.35
CA PHE A 532 8.56 9.09 -13.68
C PHE A 532 7.41 10.08 -13.46
N TYR A 533 7.35 10.76 -12.30
CA TYR A 533 6.30 11.75 -12.06
C TYR A 533 6.38 12.93 -13.03
N TYR A 534 7.59 13.40 -13.36
CA TYR A 534 7.78 14.45 -14.36
C TYR A 534 7.18 14.07 -15.72
N ASP A 535 7.47 12.86 -16.20
CA ASP A 535 6.95 12.38 -17.49
C ASP A 535 5.45 12.07 -17.42
N LEU A 536 4.96 11.53 -16.31
CA LEU A 536 3.55 11.25 -16.07
C LEU A 536 2.70 12.53 -16.13
N ILE A 537 3.14 13.58 -15.41
CA ILE A 537 2.46 14.88 -15.38
C ILE A 537 2.32 15.44 -16.80
N ARG A 538 3.40 15.40 -17.59
CA ARG A 538 3.40 15.91 -18.97
C ARG A 538 2.48 15.10 -19.89
N ASN A 539 2.51 13.77 -19.79
CA ASN A 539 1.66 12.89 -20.60
C ASN A 539 0.17 13.06 -20.28
N PHE A 540 -0.20 13.20 -19.00
CA PHE A 540 -1.59 13.46 -18.60
C PHE A 540 -2.06 14.88 -18.93
N ASP A 541 -1.16 15.87 -18.89
CA ASP A 541 -1.46 17.25 -19.31
C ASP A 541 -1.74 17.37 -20.81
N ALA A 542 -1.03 16.57 -21.62
CA ALA A 542 -1.23 16.50 -23.08
C ALA A 542 -2.49 15.72 -23.50
N ALA A 543 -3.08 14.94 -22.61
CA ALA A 543 -4.17 14.03 -22.93
C ALA A 543 -5.54 14.73 -23.05
N GLU A 544 -6.38 14.25 -23.99
CA GLU A 544 -7.65 14.92 -24.37
C GLU A 544 -8.92 14.17 -23.93
N PHE A 545 -8.80 13.14 -23.09
CA PHE A 545 -9.95 12.34 -22.62
C PHE A 545 -10.84 13.05 -21.59
#